data_AF-A0ABD6I5I3-F1
#
_entry.id   AF-A0ABD6I5I3-F1
#
_cell.length_a   1.000
_cell.length_b   1.000
_cell.length_c   1.000
_cell.angle_alpha   90.00
_cell.angle_beta   90.00
_cell.angle_gamma   90.00
#
_symmetry.space_group_name_H-M   'P 1'
#
loop_
_entity.id
_entity.type
_entity.pdbx_description
1 polymer ?
#
loop_
_entity_poly.entity_id
_entity_poly.type
_entity_poly.pdbx_seq_one_letter_code
_entity_poly.pdbx_strand_id
1 'polypeptide(L)' 'MKVKCIKDTEGWWTEGEYYEAVESAGGFILVGDDEEPAGDGWSAMPIEYRDDGSIVYVLGGIDGEVLFEEASHD' A
#
# COMPACT_ATOMS: atom_id res chain seq x y z
N MET A 1 -2.77 -8.68 5.67
CA MET A 1 -1.33 -8.31 5.72
C MET A 1 -1.24 -6.86 6.16
N LYS A 2 -0.08 -6.39 6.62
CA LYS A 2 0.11 -4.97 6.91
C LYS A 2 1.11 -4.37 5.95
N VAL A 3 0.81 -3.19 5.43
CA VAL A 3 1.71 -2.43 4.58
C VAL A 3 2.00 -1.07 5.20
N LYS A 4 3.23 -0.62 5.07
CA LYS A 4 3.67 0.68 5.58
C LYS A 4 3.47 1.74 4.51
N CYS A 5 2.82 2.86 4.84
CA CYS A 5 2.85 4.03 3.97
C CYS A 5 4.28 4.60 3.96
N ILE A 6 4.94 4.60 2.81
CA ILE A 6 6.31 5.14 2.67
C ILE A 6 6.36 6.46 1.90
N LYS A 7 5.25 6.81 1.24
CA LYS A 7 5.04 8.11 0.61
C LYS A 7 3.55 8.37 0.42
N ASP A 8 3.10 9.58 0.72
CA ASP A 8 1.75 10.04 0.39
C ASP A 8 1.73 11.54 0.05
N THR A 9 1.36 11.89 -1.17
CA THR A 9 1.16 13.28 -1.59
C THR A 9 -0.30 13.76 -1.55
N GLU A 10 -1.26 12.85 -1.37
CA GLU A 10 -2.70 13.15 -1.30
C GLU A 10 -3.12 13.49 0.13
N GLY A 11 -2.48 12.89 1.13
CA GLY A 11 -2.71 13.13 2.56
C GLY A 11 -3.84 12.30 3.16
N TRP A 12 -4.19 11.16 2.54
CA TRP A 12 -5.17 10.19 3.07
C TRP A 12 -4.51 9.12 3.95
N TRP A 13 -3.19 8.94 3.83
CA TRP A 13 -2.36 8.06 4.64
C TRP A 13 -1.25 8.83 5.34
N THR A 14 -0.98 8.44 6.58
CA THR A 14 0.14 8.97 7.35
C THR A 14 1.43 8.21 7.00
N GLU A 15 2.41 8.91 6.41
CA GLU A 15 3.74 8.35 6.14
C GLU A 15 4.40 7.79 7.40
N GLY A 16 4.88 6.54 7.32
CA GLY A 16 5.49 5.81 8.43
C GLY A 16 4.56 4.84 9.14
N GLU A 17 3.24 5.04 9.05
CA GLU A 17 2.23 4.18 9.69
C GLU A 17 1.90 2.94 8.85
N TYR A 18 1.26 1.96 9.51
CA TYR A 18 0.90 0.68 8.92
C TYR A 18 -0.61 0.53 8.76
N TYR A 19 -1.01 0.11 7.57
CA TYR A 19 -2.40 -0.08 7.18
C TYR A 19 -2.69 -1.56 6.94
N GLU A 20 -3.91 -1.99 7.32
CA GLU A 20 -4.40 -3.30 6.94
C GLU A 20 -4.61 -3.34 5.43
N ALA A 21 -4.18 -4.44 4.84
CA ALA A 21 -4.36 -4.70 3.43
C ALA A 21 -4.76 -6.17 3.20
N VAL A 22 -5.48 -6.39 2.10
CA VAL A 22 -5.87 -7.72 1.65
C VAL A 22 -5.36 -7.95 0.23
N GLU A 23 -4.76 -9.12 0.01
CA GLU A 23 -4.35 -9.53 -1.33
C GLU A 23 -5.59 -9.66 -2.24
N SER A 24 -5.44 -9.18 -3.46
CA SER A 24 -6.42 -9.27 -4.54
C SER A 24 -5.79 -9.98 -5.74
N ALA A 25 -6.59 -10.22 -6.77
CA ALA A 25 -6.14 -10.95 -7.96
C ALA A 25 -4.97 -10.24 -8.64
N GLY A 26 -4.02 -11.02 -9.17
CA GLY A 26 -2.89 -10.49 -9.94
C GLY A 26 -1.79 -9.83 -9.12
N GLY A 27 -1.74 -10.08 -7.80
CA GLY A 27 -0.71 -9.53 -6.91
C GLY A 27 -1.00 -8.09 -6.43
N PHE A 28 -2.17 -7.56 -6.74
CA PHE A 28 -2.65 -6.29 -6.20
C PHE A 28 -3.02 -6.44 -4.73
N ILE A 29 -3.10 -5.32 -4.03
CA ILE A 29 -3.64 -5.24 -2.68
C ILE A 29 -4.76 -4.21 -2.62
N LEU A 30 -5.72 -4.43 -1.72
CA LEU A 30 -6.69 -3.42 -1.31
C LEU A 30 -6.28 -2.87 0.05
N VAL A 31 -6.20 -1.55 0.16
CA VAL A 31 -5.68 -0.84 1.34
C VAL A 31 -6.74 0.13 1.85
N GLY A 32 -6.93 0.18 3.17
CA GLY A 32 -7.70 1.23 3.83
C GLY A 32 -6.87 2.48 4.12
N ASP A 33 -7.53 3.62 4.26
CA ASP A 33 -6.91 4.90 4.61
C ASP A 33 -7.22 5.30 6.07
N ASP A 34 -6.78 6.49 6.48
CA ASP A 34 -6.96 7.00 7.85
C ASP A 34 -8.43 7.25 8.22
N GLU A 35 -9.30 7.53 7.22
CA GLU A 35 -10.74 7.76 7.42
C GLU A 35 -11.57 6.48 7.18
N GLU A 36 -11.16 5.64 6.22
CA GLU A 36 -11.83 4.39 5.83
C GLU A 36 -10.91 3.15 6.00
N PRO A 37 -10.59 2.75 7.25
CA PRO A 37 -9.59 1.71 7.53
C PRO A 37 -10.03 0.29 7.15
N ALA A 38 -11.31 0.07 6.84
CA ALA A 38 -11.83 -1.22 6.40
C ALA A 38 -11.42 -1.58 4.96
N GLY A 39 -10.92 -0.61 4.17
CA GLY A 39 -10.11 -0.90 3.00
C GLY A 39 -10.80 -1.47 1.77
N ASP A 40 -12.04 -1.07 1.51
CA ASP A 40 -12.76 -1.50 0.29
C ASP A 40 -12.51 -0.59 -0.94
N GLY A 41 -11.73 0.50 -0.82
CA GLY A 41 -11.69 1.56 -1.84
C GLY A 41 -10.44 1.59 -2.74
N TRP A 42 -9.26 1.31 -2.20
CA TRP A 42 -8.00 1.70 -2.84
C TRP A 42 -7.18 0.49 -3.29
N SER A 43 -7.03 0.34 -4.61
CA SER A 43 -6.25 -0.74 -5.19
C SER A 43 -4.84 -0.28 -5.52
N ALA A 44 -3.84 -0.94 -4.92
CA ALA A 44 -2.43 -0.71 -5.18
C ALA A 44 -1.81 -1.90 -5.91
N MET A 45 -0.93 -1.61 -6.88
CA MET A 45 -0.26 -2.62 -7.70
C MET A 45 1.22 -2.73 -7.34
N PRO A 46 1.81 -3.93 -7.39
CA PRO A 46 3.23 -4.11 -7.10
C PRO A 46 4.07 -3.48 -8.22
N ILE A 47 5.07 -2.68 -7.85
CA ILE A 47 5.99 -2.02 -8.79
C ILE A 47 7.46 -2.40 -8.59
N GLU A 48 7.81 -2.93 -7.42
CA GLU A 48 9.18 -3.33 -7.11
C GLU A 48 9.18 -4.54 -6.15
N TYR A 49 9.97 -5.55 -6.47
CA TYR A 49 10.32 -6.65 -5.57
C TYR A 49 11.79 -6.48 -5.20
N ARG A 50 12.07 -6.20 -3.94
CA ARG A 50 13.42 -5.85 -3.48
C ARG A 50 14.22 -7.07 -3.05
N ASP A 51 15.54 -6.93 -3.02
CA ASP A 51 16.48 -8.02 -2.67
C ASP A 51 16.30 -8.54 -1.24
N ASP A 52 15.77 -7.70 -0.33
CA ASP A 52 15.43 -8.09 1.05
C ASP A 52 14.10 -8.85 1.14
N GLY A 53 13.41 -9.07 0.01
CA GLY A 53 12.13 -9.76 -0.05
C GLY A 53 10.91 -8.87 0.20
N SER A 54 11.11 -7.56 0.45
CA SER A 54 10.00 -6.60 0.56
C SER A 54 9.41 -6.27 -0.82
N ILE A 55 8.15 -5.86 -0.82
CA ILE A 55 7.40 -5.49 -2.04
C ILE A 55 6.90 -4.05 -1.91
N VAL A 56 7.11 -3.24 -2.95
CA VAL A 56 6.58 -1.88 -3.03
C VAL A 56 5.35 -1.86 -3.93
N TYR A 57 4.29 -1.23 -3.45
CA TYR A 57 3.04 -1.03 -4.16
C TYR A 57 2.81 0.44 -4.43
N VAL A 58 2.24 0.77 -5.59
CA VAL A 58 1.77 2.12 -5.92
C VAL A 58 0.25 2.15 -6.02
N LEU A 59 -0.34 3.22 -5.51
CA LEU A 59 -1.76 3.48 -5.74
C LEU A 59 -1.98 4.05 -7.14
N GLY A 60 -2.89 3.43 -7.90
CA GLY A 60 -3.28 3.91 -9.22
C GLY A 60 -4.50 4.83 -9.19
N GLY A 61 -4.68 5.63 -10.25
CA GLY A 61 -5.93 6.37 -10.47
C GLY A 61 -6.07 7.69 -9.70
N ILE A 62 -4.96 8.20 -9.14
CA ILE A 62 -4.86 9.50 -8.46
C ILE A 62 -3.88 10.40 -9.20
N ASP A 63 -3.94 11.72 -8.95
CA ASP A 63 -3.02 12.70 -9.54
C ASP A 63 -1.64 12.68 -8.85
N GLY A 64 -1.61 12.38 -7.54
CA GLY A 64 -0.41 12.27 -6.74
C GLY A 64 0.31 10.92 -6.80
N GLU A 65 1.21 10.71 -5.85
CA GLU A 65 1.95 9.47 -5.67
C GLU A 65 1.79 8.97 -4.23
N VAL A 66 1.26 7.75 -4.11
CA VAL A 66 1.14 7.03 -2.85
C VAL A 66 1.83 5.68 -3.00
N LEU A 67 2.74 5.38 -2.07
CA LEU A 67 3.54 4.17 -2.06
C LEU A 67 3.40 3.43 -0.73
N PHE A 68 3.24 2.12 -0.84
CA PHE A 68 3.20 1.22 0.30
C PHE A 68 4.31 0.18 0.23
N GLU A 69 4.79 -0.27 1.38
CA GLU A 69 5.78 -1.34 1.50
C GLU A 69 5.20 -2.50 2.31
N GLU A 70 5.18 -3.69 1.73
CA GLU A 70 5.06 -4.94 2.47
C GLU A 70 6.47 -5.42 2.85
N ALA A 71 6.72 -5.59 4.14
CA ALA A 71 7.96 -6.19 4.62
C ALA A 71 8.01 -7.70 4.34
N SER A 72 9.19 -8.23 4.04
CA SER A 72 9.42 -9.68 4.00
C SER A 72 9.06 -10.30 5.35
N HIS A 73 8.15 -11.27 5.35
CA HIS A 73 7.90 -12.10 6.53
C HIS A 73 8.88 -13.28 6.49
N ASP A 74 9.85 -13.32 7.41
CA ASP A 74 10.71 -14.50 7.65
C ASP A 74 9.92 -15.61 8.37
#